data_AF-A0A077ZNX4-F1
#
_entry.id   AF-A0A077ZNX4-F1
#
_cell.length_a   1.000
_cell.length_b   1.000
_cell.length_c   1.000
_cell.angle_alpha   90.00
_cell.angle_beta   90.00
_cell.angle_gamma   90.00
#
_symmetry.space_group_name_H-M   'P 1'
#
loop_
_entity.id
_entity.type
_entity.pdbx_description
1 polymer ?
#
loop_
_entity_poly.entity_id
_entity_poly.type
_entity_poly.pdbx_seq_one_letter_code
_entity_poly.pdbx_strand_id
1 'polypeptide(L)'
;MSTNKTPNRRSGNSPTKQRTQTQAQVDINTSDYVVADKELVRGLTEKEVENEHLKTVVFALNEKVVVIEDLKTDVNTHKDLLKHSEGKRGELQVHIQETSVQIRIDTEKHTTYEQKLIEETQKLQNDIQALKAHLAQREREHLQKLEEVNQKHSIRVEQLSKEHSDKVNSLNDEHHRKVDQLEKTHHQQVTQLNHEKETLRKEKDETIRALTEEKETQRVSYERRINELDQLIKQQQRTILQLNSTIIELKEIIHRKEDVEDQLAKALEQLALIDAQKVQLQKELETASDYILELEEKVYKANKTSLELLRQLKDAEVEIETLKNYIIELKQRIAVYIPVKDDVIDKKLAEFINNYPERQKLKIMFMRESEGVYQFGSKRVAVRVDKDKINIRVGGGYLSIDEFLDQYTPGELEKVERKDPLKKFSEKIAIQKTIVGKELRESSPIRSPERTSSPKRQQ
;
A
#
# COMPACT_ATOMS: atom_id res chain seq x y z
N MET A 1 -25.01 1.50 88.61
CA MET A 1 -25.15 0.13 88.07
C MET A 1 -24.85 0.22 86.57
N SER A 2 -23.62 -0.03 86.11
CA SER A 2 -23.07 -1.35 85.69
C SER A 2 -24.02 -2.06 84.70
N THR A 3 -23.69 -2.42 83.45
CA THR A 3 -22.43 -2.52 82.69
C THR A 3 -22.74 -2.79 81.20
N ASN A 4 -21.88 -2.32 80.26
CA ASN A 4 -21.36 -2.99 79.04
C ASN A 4 -22.35 -3.52 77.96
N LYS A 5 -22.14 -3.46 76.62
CA LYS A 5 -20.90 -3.48 75.81
C LYS A 5 -21.25 -3.20 74.30
N THR A 6 -20.47 -2.31 73.66
CA THR A 6 -19.97 -2.30 72.25
C THR A 6 -20.84 -2.66 71.03
N PRO A 7 -20.80 -1.82 69.96
CA PRO A 7 -20.78 -2.27 68.56
C PRO A 7 -19.38 -2.15 67.95
N ASN A 8 -19.01 -3.14 67.15
CA ASN A 8 -17.69 -3.32 66.55
C ASN A 8 -17.55 -2.45 65.27
N ARG A 9 -16.42 -1.74 65.14
CA ARG A 9 -16.05 -0.91 63.98
C ARG A 9 -14.62 -1.26 63.56
N ARG A 10 -14.41 -1.56 62.27
CA ARG A 10 -13.18 -1.55 61.42
C ARG A 10 -13.37 -2.67 60.37
N SER A 11 -13.04 -2.54 59.09
CA SER A 11 -12.13 -1.69 58.30
C SER A 11 -12.60 -1.85 56.83
N GLY A 12 -12.69 -0.80 56.01
CA GLY A 12 -11.54 -0.29 55.25
C GLY A 12 -11.14 -1.23 54.10
N ASN A 13 -11.59 -0.96 52.87
CA ASN A 13 -10.76 -1.04 51.66
C ASN A 13 -11.41 -0.35 50.45
N SER A 14 -10.55 0.32 49.71
CA SER A 14 -10.74 1.25 48.60
C SER A 14 -11.31 0.63 47.31
N PRO A 15 -11.93 1.42 46.40
CA PRO A 15 -12.17 1.02 45.02
C PRO A 15 -11.01 1.50 44.13
N THR A 16 -10.14 0.59 43.71
CA THR A 16 -9.12 0.88 42.70
C THR A 16 -9.62 0.49 41.31
N LYS A 17 -9.76 1.54 40.49
CA LYS A 17 -9.88 1.62 39.04
C LYS A 17 -9.52 0.36 38.24
N GLN A 18 -10.46 -0.05 37.40
CA GLN A 18 -10.21 -0.77 36.15
C GLN A 18 -9.23 0.05 35.28
N ARG A 19 -8.10 -0.58 34.95
CA ARG A 19 -7.17 -0.14 33.91
C ARG A 19 -7.26 -1.17 32.80
N THR A 20 -7.94 -0.79 31.73
CA THR A 20 -7.90 -1.44 30.41
C THR A 20 -6.45 -1.41 29.92
N GLN A 21 -5.84 -2.59 29.83
CA GLN A 21 -4.65 -2.82 29.01
C GLN A 21 -5.14 -3.12 27.60
N THR A 22 -5.01 -2.15 26.71
CA THR A 22 -5.06 -2.36 25.26
C THR A 22 -3.65 -2.79 24.85
N GLN A 23 -3.42 -4.10 24.77
CA GLN A 23 -2.29 -4.65 24.02
C GLN A 23 -2.65 -4.54 22.54
N ALA A 24 -2.10 -3.53 21.88
CA ALA A 24 -2.03 -3.50 20.42
C ALA A 24 -0.95 -4.51 20.01
N GLN A 25 -1.40 -5.64 19.48
CA GLN A 25 -0.55 -6.59 18.76
C GLN A 25 -0.25 -5.96 17.39
N VAL A 26 1.01 -5.63 17.19
CA VAL A 26 1.56 -5.11 15.94
C VAL A 26 1.77 -6.30 15.02
N ASP A 27 0.98 -6.37 13.95
CA ASP A 27 1.22 -7.26 12.82
C ASP A 27 2.48 -6.81 12.08
N ILE A 28 3.58 -7.53 12.31
CA ILE A 28 4.81 -7.44 11.51
C ILE A 28 4.62 -8.38 10.32
N ASN A 29 4.10 -7.83 9.22
CA ASN A 29 4.06 -8.53 7.95
C ASN A 29 5.29 -8.11 7.13
N THR A 30 6.40 -8.81 7.34
CA THR A 30 7.62 -8.65 6.55
C THR A 30 7.55 -9.48 5.28
N SER A 31 7.38 -8.75 4.18
CA SER A 31 8.10 -8.89 2.90
C SER A 31 8.05 -10.25 2.20
N ASP A 32 7.18 -10.27 1.18
CA ASP A 32 7.35 -11.02 -0.06
C ASP A 32 8.79 -10.98 -0.57
N TYR A 33 9.32 -12.16 -0.88
CA TYR A 33 10.54 -12.34 -1.65
C TYR A 33 10.16 -12.28 -3.13
N VAL A 34 10.44 -11.16 -3.78
CA VAL A 34 10.35 -11.02 -5.24
C VAL A 34 11.43 -11.89 -5.87
N VAL A 35 10.98 -12.91 -6.60
CA VAL A 35 11.77 -13.77 -7.48
C VAL A 35 12.32 -12.89 -8.61
N ALA A 36 13.62 -12.61 -8.57
CA ALA A 36 14.31 -11.97 -9.69
C ALA A 36 14.47 -12.98 -10.82
N ASP A 37 13.83 -12.66 -11.95
CA ASP A 37 13.90 -13.37 -13.22
C ASP A 37 15.35 -13.49 -13.70
N LYS A 38 15.76 -14.73 -13.97
CA LYS A 38 17.14 -15.12 -14.31
C LYS A 38 17.43 -15.10 -15.81
N GLU A 39 16.67 -14.33 -16.60
CA GLU A 39 16.76 -14.32 -18.07
C GLU A 39 17.31 -13.03 -18.71
N LEU A 40 17.81 -12.06 -17.94
CA LEU A 40 18.27 -10.77 -18.49
C LEU A 40 19.80 -10.54 -18.51
N VAL A 41 20.63 -11.59 -18.58
CA VAL A 41 22.12 -11.44 -18.62
C VAL A 41 22.73 -12.15 -19.83
N ARG A 42 22.27 -11.80 -21.03
CA ARG A 42 22.93 -12.25 -22.27
C ARG A 42 22.98 -11.12 -23.30
N GLY A 43 23.83 -10.13 -23.04
CA GLY A 43 24.12 -9.08 -24.03
C GLY A 43 24.77 -7.80 -23.54
N LEU A 44 24.97 -7.61 -22.24
CA LEU A 44 25.55 -6.38 -21.70
C LEU A 44 27.06 -6.52 -21.49
N THR A 45 27.81 -5.54 -21.98
CA THR A 45 29.24 -5.40 -21.70
C THR A 45 29.46 -5.16 -20.20
N GLU A 46 30.62 -5.55 -19.67
CA GLU A 46 30.94 -5.45 -18.22
C GLU A 46 30.60 -4.06 -17.62
N LYS A 47 30.80 -3.00 -18.40
CA LYS A 47 30.47 -1.61 -18.04
C LYS A 47 28.97 -1.32 -17.95
N GLU A 48 28.14 -2.00 -18.73
CA GLU A 48 26.69 -1.81 -18.70
C GLU A 48 26.06 -2.55 -17.52
N VAL A 49 26.59 -3.72 -17.15
CA VAL A 49 26.21 -4.42 -15.91
C VAL A 49 26.59 -3.59 -14.68
N GLU A 50 27.78 -2.98 -14.69
CA GLU A 50 28.22 -2.07 -13.62
C GLU A 50 27.35 -0.81 -13.55
N ASN A 51 26.94 -0.24 -14.69
CA ASN A 51 26.02 0.90 -14.73
C ASN A 51 24.62 0.55 -14.22
N GLU A 52 24.07 -0.60 -14.58
CA GLU A 52 22.78 -1.06 -14.05
C GLU A 52 22.86 -1.36 -12.55
N HIS A 53 23.98 -1.92 -12.07
CA HIS A 53 24.21 -2.10 -10.65
C HIS A 53 24.27 -0.74 -9.93
N LEU A 54 24.99 0.23 -10.47
CA LEU A 54 25.06 1.59 -9.92
C LEU A 54 23.70 2.29 -9.93
N LYS A 55 22.90 2.16 -10.99
CA LYS A 55 21.52 2.68 -11.02
C LYS A 55 20.64 2.03 -9.96
N THR A 56 20.74 0.71 -9.78
CA THR A 56 19.99 -0.01 -8.75
C THR A 56 20.39 0.44 -7.35
N VAL A 57 21.70 0.65 -7.12
CA VAL A 57 22.22 1.18 -5.85
C VAL A 57 21.78 2.62 -5.63
N VAL A 58 21.79 3.47 -6.65
CA VAL A 58 21.31 4.86 -6.57
C VAL A 58 19.82 4.91 -6.29
N PHE A 59 19.02 4.05 -6.94
CA PHE A 59 17.58 3.96 -6.69
C PHE A 59 17.30 3.49 -5.26
N ALA A 60 17.99 2.45 -4.79
CA ALA A 60 17.88 1.97 -3.41
C ALA A 60 18.35 3.00 -2.38
N LEU A 61 19.37 3.81 -2.70
CA LEU A 61 19.80 4.92 -1.85
C LEU A 61 18.77 6.05 -1.84
N ASN A 62 18.14 6.35 -2.98
CA ASN A 62 17.11 7.37 -3.09
C ASN A 62 15.84 6.98 -2.31
N GLU A 63 15.41 5.72 -2.39
CA GLU A 63 14.32 5.21 -1.55
C GLU A 63 14.66 5.32 -0.05
N LYS A 64 15.90 5.01 0.34
CA LYS A 64 16.34 5.19 1.74
C LYS A 64 16.32 6.66 2.17
N VAL A 65 16.63 7.59 1.28
CA VAL A 65 16.56 9.04 1.56
C VAL A 65 15.10 9.47 1.79
N VAL A 66 14.17 9.02 0.94
CA VAL A 66 12.73 9.29 1.10
C VAL A 66 12.22 8.76 2.45
N VAL A 67 12.58 7.52 2.81
CA VAL A 67 12.21 6.93 4.12
C VAL A 67 12.80 7.74 5.28
N ILE A 68 14.02 8.27 5.14
CA ILE A 68 14.64 9.11 6.17
C ILE A 68 13.91 10.46 6.28
N GLU A 69 13.45 11.05 5.18
CA GLU A 69 12.66 12.29 5.20
C GLU A 69 11.28 12.09 5.84
N ASP A 70 10.61 10.98 5.54
CA ASP A 70 9.34 10.61 6.17
C ASP A 70 9.53 10.40 7.69
N LEU A 71 10.53 9.64 8.10
CA LEU A 71 10.86 9.44 9.51
C LEU A 71 11.20 10.76 10.22
N LYS A 72 11.86 11.70 9.54
CA LYS A 72 12.18 13.02 10.09
C LYS A 72 10.91 13.87 10.26
N THR A 73 9.96 13.73 9.34
CA THR A 73 8.65 14.38 9.41
C THR A 73 7.83 13.81 10.58
N ASP A 74 7.83 12.49 10.76
CA ASP A 74 7.19 11.80 11.89
C ASP A 74 7.80 12.18 13.24
N VAL A 75 9.14 12.30 13.30
CA VAL A 75 9.81 12.77 14.52
C VAL A 75 9.40 14.19 14.87
N ASN A 76 9.21 15.06 13.87
CA ASN A 76 8.76 16.43 14.11
C ASN A 76 7.31 16.49 14.57
N THR A 77 6.39 15.74 13.94
CA THR A 77 4.99 15.68 14.36
C THR A 77 4.84 15.13 15.78
N HIS A 78 5.62 14.09 16.13
CA HIS A 78 5.66 13.58 17.50
C HIS A 78 6.21 14.59 18.51
N LYS A 79 7.20 15.39 18.12
CA LYS A 79 7.77 16.43 18.98
C LYS A 79 6.76 17.54 19.27
N ASP A 80 5.95 17.91 18.29
CA ASP A 80 4.88 18.90 18.45
C ASP A 80 3.71 18.37 19.28
N LEU A 81 3.33 17.11 19.09
CA LEU A 81 2.37 16.41 19.94
C LEU A 81 2.84 16.37 21.40
N LEU A 82 4.12 16.10 21.64
CA LEU A 82 4.69 16.06 22.98
C LEU A 82 4.61 17.44 23.66
N LYS A 83 4.99 18.51 22.94
CA LYS A 83 4.87 19.89 23.45
C LYS A 83 3.43 20.25 23.78
N HIS A 84 2.47 19.88 22.93
CA HIS A 84 1.05 20.14 23.17
C HIS A 84 0.55 19.41 24.43
N SER A 85 0.95 18.14 24.58
CA SER A 85 0.65 17.32 25.76
C SER A 85 1.24 17.90 27.05
N GLU A 86 2.49 18.38 27.00
CA GLU A 86 3.12 19.05 28.14
C GLU A 86 2.44 20.36 28.53
N GLY A 87 1.98 21.15 27.54
CA GLY A 87 1.19 22.35 27.78
C GLY A 87 -0.13 22.03 28.50
N LYS A 88 -0.87 21.03 28.02
CA LYS A 88 -2.13 20.59 28.65
C LYS A 88 -1.93 20.03 30.07
N ARG A 89 -0.80 19.35 30.32
CA ARG A 89 -0.43 18.92 31.67
C ARG A 89 -0.19 20.11 32.60
N GLY A 90 0.44 21.18 32.11
CA GLY A 90 0.64 22.43 32.85
C GLY A 90 -0.69 23.08 33.25
N GLU A 91 -1.61 23.23 32.29
CA GLU A 91 -2.96 23.76 32.55
C GLU A 91 -3.71 22.95 33.62
N LEU A 92 -3.66 21.62 33.54
CA LEU A 92 -4.28 20.74 34.52
C LEU A 92 -3.67 20.89 35.91
N GLN A 93 -2.35 21.10 36.01
CA GLN A 93 -1.67 21.28 37.28
C GLN A 93 -2.06 22.60 37.96
N VAL A 94 -2.24 23.67 37.19
CA VAL A 94 -2.76 24.95 37.71
C VAL A 94 -4.19 24.76 38.23
N HIS A 95 -5.06 24.13 37.46
CA HIS A 95 -6.44 23.88 37.88
C HIS A 95 -6.51 23.04 39.16
N ILE A 96 -5.65 22.02 39.32
CA ILE A 96 -5.60 21.21 40.56
C ILE A 96 -5.22 22.06 41.77
N GLN A 97 -4.27 22.99 41.63
CA GLN A 97 -3.88 23.89 42.72
C GLN A 97 -5.00 24.86 43.10
N GLU A 98 -5.68 25.45 42.10
CA GLU A 98 -6.80 26.35 42.33
C GLU A 98 -7.96 25.63 43.05
N THR A 99 -8.33 24.44 42.60
CA THR A 99 -9.36 23.62 43.25
C THR A 99 -8.97 23.25 44.69
N SER A 100 -7.69 22.96 44.97
CA SER A 100 -7.27 22.61 46.33
C SER A 100 -7.36 23.80 47.28
N VAL A 101 -7.08 25.02 46.81
CA VAL A 101 -7.24 26.24 47.60
C VAL A 101 -8.71 26.49 47.91
N GLN A 102 -9.59 26.31 46.92
CA GLN A 102 -11.03 26.49 47.10
C GLN A 102 -11.62 25.51 48.12
N ILE A 103 -11.23 24.23 48.06
CA ILE A 103 -11.65 23.21 49.04
C ILE A 103 -11.24 23.60 50.47
N ARG A 104 -10.05 24.18 50.65
CA ARG A 104 -9.58 24.61 51.97
C ARG A 104 -10.45 25.74 52.55
N ILE A 105 -10.80 26.72 51.71
CA ILE A 105 -11.65 27.85 52.09
C ILE A 105 -13.06 27.36 52.49
N ASP A 106 -13.64 26.44 51.73
CA ASP A 106 -14.99 25.95 52.02
C ASP A 106 -15.02 25.03 53.25
N THR A 107 -13.93 24.30 53.53
CA THR A 107 -13.77 23.52 54.76
C THR A 107 -13.76 24.43 55.99
N GLU A 108 -13.02 25.55 55.95
CA GLU A 108 -12.97 26.51 57.07
C GLU A 108 -14.34 27.16 57.36
N LYS A 109 -15.11 27.46 56.31
CA LYS A 109 -16.49 27.97 56.45
C LYS A 109 -17.43 26.94 57.08
N HIS A 110 -17.28 25.67 56.72
CA HIS A 110 -18.09 24.60 57.31
C HIS A 110 -17.80 24.42 58.80
N THR A 111 -16.53 24.43 59.19
CA THR A 111 -16.12 24.30 60.60
C THR A 111 -16.65 25.46 61.45
N THR A 112 -16.59 26.69 60.94
CA THR A 112 -17.14 27.86 61.66
C THR A 112 -18.66 27.82 61.80
N TYR A 113 -19.38 27.24 60.82
CA TYR A 113 -20.82 27.04 60.92
C TYR A 113 -21.19 25.96 61.94
N GLU A 114 -20.49 24.81 61.93
CA GLU A 114 -20.68 23.74 62.91
C GLU A 114 -20.45 24.23 64.35
N GLN A 115 -19.44 25.08 64.57
CA GLN A 115 -19.13 25.61 65.90
C GLN A 115 -20.27 26.49 66.45
N LYS A 116 -20.88 27.32 65.60
CA LYS A 116 -22.03 28.16 65.98
C LYS A 116 -23.26 27.31 66.34
N LEU A 117 -23.49 26.23 65.60
CA LEU A 117 -24.63 25.33 65.84
C LEU A 117 -24.50 24.60 67.18
N ILE A 118 -23.27 24.22 67.56
CA ILE A 118 -22.95 23.57 68.84
C ILE A 118 -23.18 24.54 70.01
N GLU A 119 -22.77 25.81 69.87
CA GLU A 119 -22.99 26.83 70.92
C GLU A 119 -24.49 27.09 71.15
N GLU A 120 -25.28 27.16 70.08
CA GLU A 120 -26.72 27.41 70.17
C GLU A 120 -27.48 26.21 70.79
N THR A 121 -27.10 24.98 70.44
CA THR A 121 -27.68 23.77 71.06
C THR A 121 -27.33 23.68 72.56
N GLN A 122 -26.10 24.04 72.95
CA GLN A 122 -25.70 24.05 74.36
C GLN A 122 -26.49 25.08 75.17
N LYS A 123 -26.80 26.25 74.58
CA LYS A 123 -27.61 27.30 75.22
C LYS A 123 -29.05 26.84 75.46
N LEU A 124 -29.70 26.28 74.44
CA LEU A 124 -31.07 25.74 74.55
C LEU A 124 -31.17 24.61 75.59
N GLN A 125 -30.13 23.78 75.71
CA GLN A 125 -30.09 22.70 76.69
C GLN A 125 -30.04 23.21 78.14
N ASN A 126 -29.36 24.33 78.39
CA ASN A 126 -29.32 24.98 79.70
C ASN A 126 -30.68 25.61 80.06
N ASP A 127 -31.37 26.22 79.11
CA ASP A 127 -32.69 26.82 79.33
C ASP A 127 -33.76 25.77 79.70
N ILE A 128 -33.71 24.59 79.07
CA ILE A 128 -34.59 23.45 79.40
C ILE A 128 -34.34 22.95 80.83
N GLN A 129 -33.08 22.93 81.28
CA GLN A 129 -32.75 22.55 82.66
C GLN A 129 -33.28 23.55 83.68
N ALA A 130 -33.20 24.85 83.39
CA ALA A 130 -33.74 25.90 84.26
C ALA A 130 -35.27 25.82 84.40
N LEU A 131 -35.99 25.58 83.31
CA LEU A 131 -37.45 25.43 83.32
C LEU A 131 -37.91 24.19 84.12
N LYS A 132 -37.19 23.07 84.04
CA LYS A 132 -37.48 21.87 84.82
C LYS A 132 -37.32 22.08 86.33
N ALA A 133 -36.34 22.88 86.76
CA ALA A 133 -36.17 23.22 88.17
C ALA A 133 -37.34 24.08 88.70
N HIS A 134 -37.86 24.99 87.88
CA HIS A 134 -38.96 25.87 88.25
C HIS A 134 -40.31 25.14 88.40
N LEU A 135 -40.52 24.08 87.63
CA LEU A 135 -41.73 23.25 87.67
C LEU A 135 -41.75 22.36 88.92
N ALA A 136 -40.61 21.78 89.28
CA ALA A 136 -40.46 20.98 90.50
C ALA A 136 -40.65 21.79 91.79
N GLN A 137 -40.39 23.10 91.77
CA GLN A 137 -40.64 23.98 92.91
C GLN A 137 -42.14 24.28 93.10
N ARG A 138 -42.88 24.43 92.00
CA ARG A 138 -44.33 24.71 92.02
C ARG A 138 -45.17 23.51 92.48
N GLU A 139 -44.73 22.29 92.16
CA GLU A 139 -45.39 21.05 92.63
C GLU A 139 -45.24 20.86 94.15
N ARG A 140 -44.13 21.32 94.75
CA ARG A 140 -43.93 21.27 96.21
C ARG A 140 -44.86 22.22 96.96
N GLU A 141 -45.15 23.39 96.41
CA GLU A 141 -46.06 24.38 97.01
C GLU A 141 -47.54 23.94 96.95
N HIS A 142 -47.92 23.12 95.97
CA HIS A 142 -49.28 22.58 95.85
C HIS A 142 -49.57 21.44 96.84
N LEU A 143 -48.56 20.65 97.20
CA LEU A 143 -48.72 19.56 98.17
C LEU A 143 -48.92 20.09 99.60
N GLN A 144 -48.29 21.21 99.98
CA GLN A 144 -48.44 21.82 101.31
C GLN A 144 -49.86 22.38 101.57
N LYS A 145 -50.57 22.85 100.55
CA LYS A 145 -51.94 23.39 100.72
C LYS A 145 -53.03 22.31 100.85
N LEU A 146 -52.74 21.07 100.46
CA LEU A 146 -53.69 19.96 100.53
C LEU A 146 -53.74 19.32 101.94
N GLU A 147 -52.63 19.38 102.68
CA GLU A 147 -52.51 18.88 104.06
C GLU A 147 -53.25 19.77 105.09
N GLU A 148 -53.33 21.08 104.88
CA GLU A 148 -54.04 22.02 105.77
C GLU A 148 -55.58 21.89 105.73
N VAL A 149 -56.15 21.37 104.63
CA VAL A 149 -57.61 21.21 104.47
C VAL A 149 -58.10 19.91 105.12
N ASN A 150 -57.26 18.86 105.16
CA ASN A 150 -57.65 17.54 105.64
C ASN A 150 -57.67 17.43 107.17
N GLN A 151 -56.98 18.32 107.89
CA GLN A 151 -57.02 18.39 109.36
C GLN A 151 -58.28 19.10 109.91
N LYS A 152 -58.98 19.93 109.12
CA LYS A 152 -60.17 20.68 109.57
C LYS A 152 -61.49 19.89 109.51
N HIS A 153 -61.52 18.74 108.83
CA HIS A 153 -62.75 17.94 108.67
C HIS A 153 -62.90 16.83 109.73
N SER A 154 -61.81 16.46 110.41
CA SER A 154 -61.78 15.34 111.37
C SER A 154 -62.44 15.64 112.73
N ILE A 155 -62.71 16.91 113.06
CA ILE A 155 -63.20 17.32 114.40
C ILE A 155 -64.73 17.56 114.42
N ARG A 156 -65.40 17.57 113.25
CA ARG A 156 -66.85 17.84 113.13
C ARG A 156 -67.72 16.58 113.07
N VAL A 157 -67.11 15.41 112.87
CA VAL A 157 -67.78 14.11 112.69
C VAL A 157 -68.12 13.43 114.03
N GLU A 158 -67.41 13.77 115.11
CA GLU A 158 -67.55 13.11 116.41
C GLU A 158 -68.68 13.69 117.29
N GLN A 159 -69.22 14.87 116.93
CA GLN A 159 -70.28 15.56 117.68
C GLN A 159 -71.72 15.27 117.18
N LEU A 160 -71.89 14.72 115.97
CA LEU A 160 -73.21 14.42 115.38
C LEU A 160 -73.63 12.93 115.52
N SER A 161 -72.72 12.08 116.01
CA SER A 161 -72.91 10.62 116.07
C SER A 161 -73.78 10.13 117.24
N LYS A 162 -74.22 11.01 118.15
CA LYS A 162 -74.91 10.60 119.39
C LYS A 162 -76.41 10.98 119.46
N GLU A 163 -76.93 11.74 118.50
CA GLU A 163 -78.37 12.09 118.41
C GLU A 163 -79.06 11.53 117.15
N HIS A 164 -78.31 10.97 116.20
CA HIS A 164 -78.85 10.45 114.94
C HIS A 164 -79.11 8.93 114.95
N SER A 165 -78.74 8.22 116.03
CA SER A 165 -78.93 6.76 116.16
C SER A 165 -80.41 6.37 116.30
N ASP A 166 -81.22 7.23 116.93
CA ASP A 166 -82.60 6.86 117.27
C ASP A 166 -83.64 7.32 116.23
N LYS A 167 -83.21 8.04 115.19
CA LYS A 167 -84.04 8.44 114.03
C LYS A 167 -83.70 7.69 112.74
N VAL A 168 -82.56 6.99 112.69
CA VAL A 168 -82.12 6.17 111.55
C VAL A 168 -82.95 4.90 111.41
N ASN A 169 -83.40 4.30 112.51
CA ASN A 169 -84.14 3.03 112.46
C ASN A 169 -85.56 3.15 111.85
N SER A 170 -86.16 4.35 111.81
CA SER A 170 -87.47 4.56 111.17
C SER A 170 -87.38 5.01 109.70
N LEU A 171 -86.26 5.61 109.30
CA LEU A 171 -85.97 5.99 107.91
C LEU A 171 -85.36 4.85 107.09
N ASN A 172 -84.72 3.87 107.74
CA ASN A 172 -84.05 2.74 107.06
C ASN A 172 -85.05 1.83 106.32
N ASP A 173 -86.24 1.63 106.89
CA ASP A 173 -87.29 0.78 106.30
C ASP A 173 -87.98 1.44 105.08
N GLU A 174 -88.03 2.77 105.02
CA GLU A 174 -88.51 3.51 103.84
C GLU A 174 -87.43 3.60 102.74
N HIS A 175 -86.15 3.70 103.15
CA HIS A 175 -85.02 3.72 102.24
C HIS A 175 -84.83 2.38 101.52
N HIS A 176 -85.00 1.24 102.20
CA HIS A 176 -84.90 -0.09 101.58
C HIS A 176 -85.93 -0.31 100.46
N ARG A 177 -87.17 0.18 100.61
CA ARG A 177 -88.19 0.05 99.55
C ARG A 177 -87.91 0.92 98.32
N LYS A 178 -87.34 2.12 98.51
CA LYS A 178 -86.93 3.01 97.41
C LYS A 178 -85.65 2.49 96.72
N VAL A 179 -84.71 1.93 97.48
CA VAL A 179 -83.49 1.29 96.95
C VAL A 179 -83.86 0.06 96.11
N ASP A 180 -84.74 -0.82 96.57
CA ASP A 180 -85.17 -1.99 95.79
C ASP A 180 -85.89 -1.60 94.47
N GLN A 181 -86.69 -0.53 94.47
CA GLN A 181 -87.31 -0.01 93.25
C GLN A 181 -86.30 0.64 92.30
N LEU A 182 -85.32 1.37 92.83
CA LEU A 182 -84.21 1.96 92.06
C LEU A 182 -83.26 0.90 91.52
N GLU A 183 -82.98 -0.17 92.27
CA GLU A 183 -82.14 -1.27 91.82
C GLU A 183 -82.82 -2.09 90.73
N LYS A 184 -84.14 -2.33 90.81
CA LYS A 184 -84.89 -2.96 89.73
C LYS A 184 -84.92 -2.10 88.46
N THR A 185 -85.15 -0.80 88.58
CA THR A 185 -85.13 0.11 87.41
C THR A 185 -83.74 0.28 86.84
N HIS A 186 -82.70 0.39 87.67
CA HIS A 186 -81.32 0.46 87.23
C HIS A 186 -80.85 -0.87 86.60
N HIS A 187 -81.26 -2.03 87.14
CA HIS A 187 -80.97 -3.33 86.53
C HIS A 187 -81.64 -3.48 85.17
N GLN A 188 -82.89 -3.00 85.02
CA GLN A 188 -83.58 -2.97 83.73
C GLN A 188 -82.89 -2.02 82.72
N GLN A 189 -82.46 -0.83 83.16
CA GLN A 189 -81.71 0.09 82.30
C GLN A 189 -80.33 -0.45 81.93
N VAL A 190 -79.60 -1.07 82.85
CA VAL A 190 -78.29 -1.68 82.61
C VAL A 190 -78.42 -2.89 81.68
N THR A 191 -79.46 -3.70 81.82
CA THR A 191 -79.71 -4.84 80.91
C THR A 191 -80.11 -4.36 79.51
N GLN A 192 -80.93 -3.31 79.40
CA GLN A 192 -81.25 -2.66 78.12
C GLN A 192 -80.01 -2.05 77.46
N LEU A 193 -79.22 -1.26 78.20
CA LEU A 193 -77.97 -0.66 77.70
C LEU A 193 -76.93 -1.72 77.32
N ASN A 194 -76.85 -2.83 78.05
CA ASN A 194 -75.96 -3.94 77.68
C ASN A 194 -76.45 -4.66 76.42
N HIS A 195 -77.77 -4.81 76.24
CA HIS A 195 -78.33 -5.37 75.01
C HIS A 195 -78.12 -4.44 73.81
N GLU A 196 -78.30 -3.13 73.98
CA GLU A 196 -78.02 -2.10 72.98
C GLU A 196 -76.52 -2.04 72.64
N LYS A 197 -75.64 -2.12 73.64
CA LYS A 197 -74.19 -2.21 73.45
C LYS A 197 -73.79 -3.48 72.70
N GLU A 198 -74.44 -4.61 72.98
CA GLU A 198 -74.14 -5.87 72.33
C GLU A 198 -74.66 -5.91 70.88
N THR A 199 -75.81 -5.32 70.61
CA THR A 199 -76.33 -5.14 69.24
C THR A 199 -75.43 -4.21 68.43
N LEU A 200 -75.04 -3.05 68.98
CA LEU A 200 -74.08 -2.14 68.34
C LEU A 200 -72.70 -2.78 68.12
N ARG A 201 -72.24 -3.65 69.03
CA ARG A 201 -71.00 -4.42 68.85
C ARG A 201 -71.11 -5.38 67.67
N LYS A 202 -72.21 -6.13 67.59
CA LYS A 202 -72.46 -7.05 66.47
C LYS A 202 -72.52 -6.31 65.14
N GLU A 203 -73.26 -5.20 65.07
CA GLU A 203 -73.33 -4.35 63.86
C GLU A 203 -71.96 -3.78 63.47
N LYS A 204 -71.18 -3.31 64.46
CA LYS A 204 -69.81 -2.83 64.22
C LYS A 204 -68.89 -3.95 63.73
N ASP A 205 -68.96 -5.13 64.35
CA ASP A 205 -68.13 -6.28 63.96
C ASP A 205 -68.52 -6.80 62.57
N GLU A 206 -69.81 -6.79 62.22
CA GLU A 206 -70.31 -7.09 60.87
C GLU A 206 -69.82 -6.06 59.85
N THR A 207 -69.87 -4.77 60.19
CA THR A 207 -69.36 -3.69 59.33
C THR A 207 -67.84 -3.82 59.12
N ILE A 208 -67.09 -4.13 60.19
CA ILE A 208 -65.65 -4.39 60.10
C ILE A 208 -65.38 -5.58 59.20
N ARG A 209 -66.11 -6.70 59.36
CA ARG A 209 -65.97 -7.89 58.51
C ARG A 209 -66.23 -7.58 57.05
N ALA A 210 -67.34 -6.90 56.73
CA ALA A 210 -67.67 -6.51 55.38
C ALA A 210 -66.59 -5.62 54.74
N LEU A 211 -66.09 -4.62 55.48
CA LEU A 211 -64.98 -3.78 55.02
C LEU A 211 -63.68 -4.56 54.83
N THR A 212 -63.34 -5.51 55.72
CA THR A 212 -62.16 -6.36 55.53
C THR A 212 -62.30 -7.27 54.30
N GLU A 213 -63.47 -7.84 54.04
CA GLU A 213 -63.72 -8.65 52.85
C GLU A 213 -63.63 -7.81 51.57
N GLU A 214 -64.20 -6.60 51.55
CA GLU A 214 -64.09 -5.69 50.41
C GLU A 214 -62.63 -5.30 50.14
N LYS A 215 -61.86 -4.97 51.20
CA LYS A 215 -60.44 -4.64 51.04
C LYS A 215 -59.61 -5.84 50.58
N GLU A 216 -59.93 -7.05 51.03
CA GLU A 216 -59.24 -8.26 50.59
C GLU A 216 -59.53 -8.56 49.10
N THR A 217 -60.80 -8.45 48.68
CA THR A 217 -61.16 -8.62 47.26
C THR A 217 -60.48 -7.58 46.36
N GLN A 218 -60.42 -6.32 46.80
CA GLN A 218 -59.65 -5.27 46.12
C GLN A 218 -58.16 -5.63 46.04
N ARG A 219 -57.53 -6.05 47.15
CA ARG A 219 -56.11 -6.43 47.17
C ARG A 219 -55.83 -7.55 46.18
N VAL A 220 -56.64 -8.61 46.19
CA VAL A 220 -56.50 -9.75 45.26
C VAL A 220 -56.67 -9.30 43.80
N SER A 221 -57.60 -8.39 43.52
CA SER A 221 -57.79 -7.85 42.16
C SER A 221 -56.56 -7.05 41.68
N TYR A 222 -55.99 -6.21 42.55
CA TYR A 222 -54.78 -5.45 42.23
C TYR A 222 -53.56 -6.35 42.10
N GLU A 223 -53.44 -7.37 42.94
CA GLU A 223 -52.35 -8.34 42.88
C GLU A 223 -52.38 -9.15 41.56
N ARG A 224 -53.57 -9.57 41.10
CA ARG A 224 -53.73 -10.17 39.77
C ARG A 224 -53.29 -9.21 38.67
N ARG A 225 -53.73 -7.95 38.74
CA ARG A 225 -53.37 -6.94 37.73
C ARG A 225 -51.87 -6.64 37.70
N ILE A 226 -51.23 -6.56 38.85
CA ILE A 226 -49.78 -6.37 38.98
C ILE A 226 -49.04 -7.55 38.34
N ASN A 227 -49.48 -8.79 38.61
CA ASN A 227 -48.88 -9.98 38.02
C ASN A 227 -49.04 -10.04 36.49
N GLU A 228 -50.20 -9.66 35.95
CA GLU A 228 -50.41 -9.53 34.50
C GLU A 228 -49.47 -8.49 33.88
N LEU A 229 -49.35 -7.32 34.50
CA LEU A 229 -48.47 -6.26 34.04
C LEU A 229 -46.99 -6.68 34.09
N ASP A 230 -46.58 -7.38 35.14
CA ASP A 230 -45.21 -7.91 35.26
C ASP A 230 -44.89 -8.94 34.18
N GLN A 231 -45.85 -9.82 33.84
CA GLN A 231 -45.70 -10.74 32.70
C GLN A 231 -45.57 -10.00 31.37
N LEU A 232 -46.39 -8.96 31.16
CA LEU A 232 -46.34 -8.15 29.94
C LEU A 232 -45.01 -7.39 29.82
N ILE A 233 -44.51 -6.81 30.93
CA ILE A 233 -43.19 -6.16 30.99
C ILE A 233 -42.09 -7.17 30.63
N LYS A 234 -42.13 -8.38 31.20
CA LYS A 234 -41.15 -9.44 30.86
C LYS A 234 -41.20 -9.85 29.39
N GLN A 235 -42.40 -9.95 28.80
CA GLN A 235 -42.55 -10.23 27.38
C GLN A 235 -41.97 -9.10 26.52
N GLN A 236 -42.31 -7.85 26.81
CA GLN A 236 -41.78 -6.68 26.11
C GLN A 236 -40.26 -6.59 26.21
N GLN A 237 -39.69 -6.85 27.40
CA GLN A 237 -38.23 -6.90 27.59
C GLN A 237 -37.56 -7.95 26.70
N ARG A 238 -38.16 -9.14 26.56
CA ARG A 238 -37.65 -10.18 25.63
C ARG A 238 -37.70 -9.71 24.18
N THR A 239 -38.79 -9.09 23.76
CA THR A 239 -38.92 -8.54 22.40
C THR A 239 -37.90 -7.44 22.13
N ILE A 240 -37.67 -6.54 23.09
CA ILE A 240 -36.64 -5.49 22.97
C ILE A 240 -35.25 -6.11 22.80
N LEU A 241 -34.92 -7.16 23.56
CA LEU A 241 -33.63 -7.86 23.42
C LEU A 241 -33.49 -8.50 22.04
N GLN A 242 -34.55 -9.13 21.53
CA GLN A 242 -34.55 -9.71 20.18
C GLN A 242 -34.36 -8.64 19.10
N LEU A 243 -35.09 -7.54 19.18
CA LEU A 243 -34.96 -6.41 18.24
C LEU A 243 -33.58 -5.76 18.30
N ASN A 244 -32.98 -5.66 19.49
CA ASN A 244 -31.62 -5.15 19.62
C ASN A 244 -30.60 -6.09 18.97
N SER A 245 -30.77 -7.41 19.09
CA SER A 245 -29.94 -8.39 18.38
C SER A 245 -30.03 -8.20 16.87
N THR A 246 -31.24 -8.09 16.32
CA THR A 246 -31.43 -7.91 14.87
C THR A 246 -30.89 -6.57 14.39
N ILE A 247 -30.99 -5.50 15.19
CA ILE A 247 -30.38 -4.20 14.85
C ILE A 247 -28.85 -4.32 14.76
N ILE A 248 -28.21 -5.07 15.65
CA ILE A 248 -26.75 -5.27 15.62
C ILE A 248 -26.36 -6.06 14.35
N GLU A 249 -27.08 -7.13 14.04
CA GLU A 249 -26.84 -7.93 12.82
C GLU A 249 -27.03 -7.10 11.54
N LEU A 250 -28.09 -6.30 11.47
CA LEU A 250 -28.35 -5.42 10.31
C LEU A 250 -27.28 -4.35 10.16
N LYS A 251 -26.79 -3.77 11.26
CA LYS A 251 -25.66 -2.80 11.21
C LYS A 251 -24.39 -3.46 10.68
N GLU A 252 -24.10 -4.69 11.08
CA GLU A 252 -22.96 -5.43 10.56
C GLU A 252 -23.09 -5.70 9.06
N ILE A 253 -24.29 -6.07 8.59
CA ILE A 253 -24.57 -6.26 7.16
C ILE A 253 -24.39 -4.95 6.38
N ILE A 254 -24.86 -3.81 6.93
CA ILE A 254 -24.69 -2.50 6.30
C ILE A 254 -23.20 -2.15 6.17
N HIS A 255 -22.40 -2.32 7.23
CA HIS A 255 -20.96 -2.05 7.16
C HIS A 255 -20.24 -2.93 6.14
N ARG A 256 -20.60 -4.22 6.04
CA ARG A 256 -20.05 -5.09 4.99
C ARG A 256 -20.46 -4.62 3.59
N LYS A 257 -21.69 -4.11 3.43
CA LYS A 257 -22.16 -3.57 2.16
C LYS A 257 -21.41 -2.30 1.77
N GLU A 258 -21.18 -1.40 2.72
CA GLU A 258 -20.39 -0.17 2.52
C GLU A 258 -18.97 -0.51 2.06
N ASP A 259 -18.30 -1.46 2.72
CA ASP A 259 -16.95 -1.91 2.32
C ASP A 259 -16.92 -2.50 0.89
N VAL A 260 -17.93 -3.30 0.53
CA VAL A 260 -18.04 -3.85 -0.85
C VAL A 260 -18.31 -2.75 -1.88
N GLU A 261 -19.13 -1.75 -1.54
CA GLU A 261 -19.37 -0.59 -2.42
C GLU A 261 -18.09 0.23 -2.63
N ASP A 262 -17.29 0.44 -1.59
CA ASP A 262 -15.98 1.11 -1.67
C ASP A 262 -14.98 0.31 -2.52
N GLN A 263 -14.94 -1.01 -2.35
CA GLN A 263 -14.09 -1.89 -3.17
C GLN A 263 -14.51 -1.86 -4.64
N LEU A 264 -15.81 -1.86 -4.92
CA LEU A 264 -16.34 -1.74 -6.28
C LEU A 264 -15.98 -0.40 -6.91
N ALA A 265 -16.09 0.70 -6.17
CA ALA A 265 -15.72 2.03 -6.64
C ALA A 265 -14.23 2.09 -7.04
N LYS A 266 -13.33 1.54 -6.21
CA LYS A 266 -11.90 1.44 -6.52
C LYS A 266 -11.61 0.58 -7.75
N ALA A 267 -12.33 -0.54 -7.90
CA ALA A 267 -12.18 -1.41 -9.07
C ALA A 267 -12.62 -0.71 -10.36
N LEU A 268 -13.71 0.06 -10.32
CA LEU A 268 -14.18 0.85 -11.47
C LEU A 268 -13.19 1.95 -11.85
N GLU A 269 -12.57 2.62 -10.88
CA GLU A 269 -11.52 3.62 -11.12
C GLU A 269 -10.29 2.98 -11.79
N GLN A 270 -9.85 1.81 -11.30
CA GLN A 270 -8.75 1.06 -11.90
C GLN A 270 -9.05 0.63 -13.34
N LEU A 271 -10.28 0.17 -13.60
CA LEU A 271 -10.70 -0.19 -14.96
C LEU A 271 -10.67 1.03 -15.90
N ALA A 272 -11.15 2.19 -15.44
CA ALA A 272 -11.10 3.42 -16.22
C ALA A 272 -9.65 3.83 -16.56
N LEU A 273 -8.72 3.66 -15.62
CA LEU A 273 -7.30 3.92 -15.85
C LEU A 273 -6.69 2.96 -16.88
N ILE A 274 -7.01 1.66 -16.77
CA ILE A 274 -6.54 0.65 -17.72
C ILE A 274 -7.08 0.92 -19.12
N ASP A 275 -8.35 1.29 -19.25
CA ASP A 275 -8.94 1.64 -20.54
C ASP A 275 -8.28 2.88 -21.16
N ALA A 276 -7.98 3.90 -20.35
CA ALA A 276 -7.24 5.07 -20.82
C ALA A 276 -5.83 4.70 -21.31
N GLN A 277 -5.11 3.85 -20.58
CA GLN A 277 -3.79 3.34 -20.98
C GLN A 277 -3.88 2.52 -22.27
N LYS A 278 -4.90 1.68 -22.43
CA LYS A 278 -5.12 0.88 -23.63
C LYS A 278 -5.35 1.75 -24.85
N VAL A 279 -6.16 2.80 -24.73
CA VAL A 279 -6.38 3.77 -25.81
C VAL A 279 -5.08 4.47 -26.19
N GLN A 280 -4.27 4.87 -25.21
CA GLN A 280 -2.97 5.49 -25.45
C GLN A 280 -2.02 4.55 -26.20
N LEU A 281 -1.90 3.30 -25.75
CA LEU A 281 -1.07 2.28 -26.40
C LEU A 281 -1.53 1.96 -27.82
N GLN A 282 -2.85 1.92 -28.07
CA GLN A 282 -3.39 1.74 -29.41
C GLN A 282 -2.98 2.89 -30.34
N LYS A 283 -3.03 4.13 -29.87
CA LYS A 283 -2.60 5.30 -30.64
C LYS A 283 -1.09 5.28 -30.93
N GLU A 284 -0.27 4.85 -29.98
CA GLU A 284 1.16 4.67 -30.18
C GLU A 284 1.46 3.58 -31.21
N LEU A 285 0.70 2.47 -31.16
CA LEU A 285 0.81 1.39 -32.13
C LEU A 285 0.42 1.85 -33.54
N GLU A 286 -0.66 2.61 -33.69
CA GLU A 286 -1.06 3.22 -34.97
C GLU A 286 0.05 4.13 -35.51
N THR A 287 0.62 4.99 -34.66
CA THR A 287 1.71 5.89 -35.04
C THR A 287 2.97 5.12 -35.48
N ALA A 288 3.32 4.06 -34.75
CA ALA A 288 4.44 3.20 -35.11
C ALA A 288 4.17 2.43 -36.43
N SER A 289 2.94 2.01 -36.66
CA SER A 289 2.53 1.34 -37.90
C SER A 289 2.65 2.27 -39.10
N ASP A 290 2.17 3.52 -38.99
CA ASP A 290 2.32 4.54 -40.03
C ASP A 290 3.79 4.82 -40.36
N TYR A 291 4.65 4.90 -39.33
CA TYR A 291 6.08 5.09 -39.52
C TYR A 291 6.76 3.92 -40.25
N ILE A 292 6.38 2.68 -39.93
CA ILE A 292 6.89 1.49 -40.62
C ILE A 292 6.48 1.52 -42.09
N LEU A 293 5.22 1.85 -42.41
CA LEU A 293 4.75 1.97 -43.78
C LEU A 293 5.54 3.03 -44.58
N GLU A 294 5.84 4.18 -43.96
CA GLU A 294 6.66 5.22 -44.59
C GLU A 294 8.11 4.74 -44.86
N LEU A 295 8.69 3.99 -43.92
CA LEU A 295 10.03 3.40 -44.09
C LEU A 295 10.05 2.35 -45.19
N GLU A 296 9.04 1.48 -45.25
CA GLU A 296 8.90 0.47 -46.30
C GLU A 296 8.83 1.12 -47.68
N GLU A 297 8.08 2.22 -47.82
CA GLU A 297 8.01 2.97 -49.07
C GLU A 297 9.37 3.56 -49.47
N LYS A 298 10.13 4.11 -48.51
CA LYS A 298 11.49 4.65 -48.76
C LYS A 298 12.45 3.55 -49.20
N VAL A 299 12.46 2.41 -48.52
CA VAL A 299 13.29 1.25 -48.88
C VAL A 299 12.92 0.72 -50.26
N TYR A 300 11.63 0.62 -50.55
CA TYR A 300 11.15 0.21 -51.86
C TYR A 300 11.65 1.16 -52.98
N LYS A 301 11.53 2.47 -52.79
CA LYS A 301 12.05 3.47 -53.74
C LYS A 301 13.56 3.35 -53.93
N ALA A 302 14.32 3.23 -52.85
CA ALA A 302 15.77 3.07 -52.90
C ALA A 302 16.18 1.79 -53.66
N ASN A 303 15.53 0.66 -53.37
CA ASN A 303 15.77 -0.61 -54.07
C ASN A 303 15.44 -0.52 -55.56
N LYS A 304 14.33 0.14 -55.91
CA LYS A 304 13.96 0.40 -57.31
C LYS A 304 15.04 1.21 -58.03
N THR A 305 15.55 2.27 -57.42
CA THR A 305 16.63 3.08 -58.01
C THR A 305 17.94 2.28 -58.15
N SER A 306 18.29 1.47 -57.15
CA SER A 306 19.48 0.61 -57.19
C SER A 306 19.40 -0.41 -58.33
N LEU A 307 18.22 -1.01 -58.53
CA LEU A 307 18.00 -1.97 -59.61
C LEU A 307 18.11 -1.32 -61.00
N GLU A 308 17.62 -0.08 -61.15
CA GLU A 308 17.78 0.68 -62.39
C GLU A 308 19.24 1.04 -62.66
N LEU A 309 20.00 1.46 -61.64
CA LEU A 309 21.43 1.74 -61.77
C LEU A 309 22.23 0.47 -62.13
N LEU A 310 21.91 -0.67 -61.53
CA LEU A 310 22.54 -1.95 -61.87
C LEU A 310 22.27 -2.34 -63.33
N ARG A 311 21.06 -2.08 -63.83
CA ARG A 311 20.73 -2.32 -65.23
C ARG A 311 21.57 -1.44 -66.15
N GLN A 312 21.66 -0.14 -65.86
CA GLN A 312 22.50 0.80 -66.63
C GLN A 312 23.98 0.40 -66.62
N LEU A 313 24.51 -0.02 -65.46
CA LEU A 313 25.87 -0.52 -65.35
C LEU A 313 26.11 -1.73 -66.26
N LYS A 314 25.18 -2.68 -66.26
CA LYS A 314 25.28 -3.88 -67.10
C LYS A 314 25.24 -3.54 -68.59
N ASP A 315 24.39 -2.60 -68.99
CA ASP A 315 24.31 -2.15 -70.38
C ASP A 315 25.62 -1.45 -70.81
N ALA A 316 26.21 -0.62 -69.94
CA ALA A 316 27.50 0.01 -70.17
C ALA A 316 28.66 -1.00 -70.20
N GLU A 317 28.64 -2.05 -69.37
CA GLU A 317 29.62 -3.14 -69.41
C GLU A 317 29.61 -3.87 -70.77
N VAL A 318 28.41 -4.14 -71.30
CA VAL A 318 28.25 -4.74 -72.63
C VAL A 318 28.81 -3.80 -73.71
N GLU A 319 28.49 -2.51 -73.67
CA GLU A 319 29.01 -1.53 -74.62
C GLU A 319 30.54 -1.47 -74.60
N ILE A 320 31.15 -1.39 -73.41
CA ILE A 320 32.60 -1.40 -73.24
C ILE A 320 33.21 -2.66 -73.87
N GLU A 321 32.58 -3.82 -73.70
CA GLU A 321 33.08 -5.06 -74.29
C GLU A 321 32.99 -5.06 -75.82
N THR A 322 31.91 -4.53 -76.40
CA THR A 322 31.81 -4.35 -77.85
C THR A 322 32.88 -3.41 -78.41
N LEU A 323 33.16 -2.30 -77.72
CA LEU A 323 34.19 -1.33 -78.12
C LEU A 323 35.60 -1.93 -78.01
N LYS A 324 35.87 -2.72 -76.97
CA LYS A 324 37.15 -3.45 -76.86
C LYS A 324 37.36 -4.39 -78.03
N ASN A 325 36.34 -5.15 -78.42
CA ASN A 325 36.41 -6.05 -79.58
C ASN A 325 36.73 -5.27 -80.86
N TYR A 326 36.08 -4.12 -81.07
CA TYR A 326 36.37 -3.26 -82.21
C TYR A 326 37.81 -2.70 -82.21
N ILE A 327 38.32 -2.28 -81.06
CA ILE A 327 39.72 -1.83 -80.92
C ILE A 327 40.70 -2.96 -81.26
N ILE A 328 40.41 -4.19 -80.82
CA ILE A 328 41.24 -5.36 -81.12
C ILE A 328 41.27 -5.59 -82.64
N GLU A 329 40.12 -5.58 -83.31
CA GLU A 329 40.02 -5.74 -84.76
C GLU A 329 40.77 -4.65 -85.54
N LEU A 330 40.64 -3.39 -85.12
CA LEU A 330 41.35 -2.27 -85.74
C LEU A 330 42.86 -2.38 -85.57
N LYS A 331 43.34 -2.71 -84.36
CA LYS A 331 44.78 -2.89 -84.08
C LYS A 331 45.39 -4.01 -84.93
N GLN A 332 44.65 -5.08 -85.19
CA GLN A 332 45.11 -6.16 -86.07
C GLN A 332 45.30 -5.71 -87.53
N ARG A 333 44.55 -4.72 -88.01
CA ARG A 333 44.58 -4.26 -89.41
C ARG A 333 45.68 -3.25 -89.74
N ILE A 334 46.17 -2.46 -88.78
CA ILE A 334 47.01 -1.27 -89.03
C ILE A 334 48.53 -1.51 -88.93
N ALA A 335 48.98 -2.65 -88.40
CA ALA A 335 50.41 -2.95 -88.25
C ALA A 335 51.10 -3.21 -89.62
N VAL A 336 51.51 -2.13 -90.30
CA VAL A 336 52.32 -2.13 -91.52
C VAL A 336 53.63 -1.40 -91.21
N TYR A 337 54.75 -2.03 -91.55
CA TYR A 337 56.08 -1.46 -91.41
C TYR A 337 56.36 -0.49 -92.56
N ILE A 338 56.78 0.74 -92.24
CA ILE A 338 57.06 1.79 -93.22
C ILE A 338 58.58 1.98 -93.32
N PRO A 339 59.23 1.61 -94.44
CA PRO A 339 60.68 1.78 -94.60
C PRO A 339 61.07 3.22 -94.88
N VAL A 340 62.30 3.57 -94.52
CA VAL A 340 63.00 4.77 -94.95
C VAL A 340 63.35 4.66 -96.44
N LYS A 341 62.96 5.66 -97.23
CA LYS A 341 63.03 5.62 -98.71
C LYS A 341 64.44 5.54 -99.28
N ASP A 342 65.47 5.87 -98.51
CA ASP A 342 66.86 5.90 -98.98
C ASP A 342 67.70 4.73 -98.46
N ASP A 343 67.14 3.85 -97.63
CA ASP A 343 67.83 2.70 -97.05
C ASP A 343 67.38 1.40 -97.74
N VAL A 344 68.31 0.78 -98.46
CA VAL A 344 68.04 -0.47 -99.21
C VAL A 344 67.80 -1.65 -98.26
N ILE A 345 68.48 -1.66 -97.10
CA ILE A 345 68.32 -2.70 -96.08
C ILE A 345 66.93 -2.58 -95.46
N ASP A 346 66.50 -1.36 -95.16
CA ASP A 346 65.21 -1.10 -94.52
C ASP A 346 64.03 -1.42 -95.44
N LYS A 347 64.14 -1.09 -96.74
CA LYS A 347 63.13 -1.48 -97.75
C LYS A 347 62.95 -2.99 -97.82
N LYS A 348 64.05 -3.74 -97.82
CA LYS A 348 64.00 -5.21 -97.85
C LYS A 348 63.44 -5.77 -96.54
N LEU A 349 63.80 -5.18 -95.41
CA LEU A 349 63.25 -5.54 -94.11
C LEU A 349 61.75 -5.27 -94.04
N ALA A 350 61.28 -4.14 -94.56
CA ALA A 350 59.87 -3.79 -94.68
C ALA A 350 59.09 -4.75 -95.59
N GLU A 351 59.66 -5.08 -96.74
CA GLU A 351 59.09 -6.04 -97.68
C GLU A 351 58.92 -7.41 -97.02
N PHE A 352 59.94 -7.85 -96.28
CA PHE A 352 59.90 -9.09 -95.51
C PHE A 352 58.85 -9.05 -94.38
N ILE A 353 58.86 -8.02 -93.53
CA ILE A 353 57.94 -7.90 -92.38
C ILE A 353 56.48 -7.79 -92.86
N ASN A 354 56.21 -7.01 -93.90
CA ASN A 354 54.85 -6.78 -94.38
C ASN A 354 54.26 -7.99 -95.12
N ASN A 355 55.09 -8.77 -95.83
CA ASN A 355 54.65 -9.95 -96.57
C ASN A 355 54.79 -11.27 -95.79
N TYR A 356 55.21 -11.22 -94.52
CA TYR A 356 55.38 -12.41 -93.71
C TYR A 356 54.02 -13.11 -93.46
N PRO A 357 53.87 -14.39 -93.85
CA PRO A 357 52.58 -15.09 -93.83
C PRO A 357 52.00 -15.28 -92.43
N GLU A 358 52.83 -15.19 -91.39
CA GLU A 358 52.44 -15.41 -90.00
C GLU A 358 52.72 -14.17 -89.14
N ARG A 359 52.07 -13.03 -89.46
CA ARG A 359 52.24 -11.74 -88.75
C ARG A 359 52.08 -11.84 -87.22
N GLN A 360 51.41 -12.88 -86.72
CA GLN A 360 51.27 -13.17 -85.29
C GLN A 360 52.62 -13.53 -84.61
N LYS A 361 53.57 -14.13 -85.35
CA LYS A 361 54.92 -14.44 -84.85
C LYS A 361 55.82 -13.20 -84.79
N LEU A 362 55.56 -12.19 -85.61
CA LEU A 362 56.24 -10.88 -85.60
C LEU A 362 55.65 -9.93 -84.53
N LYS A 363 55.45 -10.44 -83.31
CA LYS A 363 54.97 -9.61 -82.19
C LYS A 363 56.04 -8.61 -81.69
N ILE A 364 57.31 -8.87 -82.03
CA ILE A 364 58.45 -7.97 -81.79
C ILE A 364 58.93 -7.45 -83.14
N MET A 365 58.78 -6.14 -83.34
CA MET A 365 59.18 -5.46 -84.57
C MET A 365 60.66 -5.03 -84.52
N PHE A 366 61.30 -4.94 -85.68
CA PHE A 366 62.63 -4.34 -85.81
C PHE A 366 62.52 -2.82 -85.79
N MET A 367 63.13 -2.16 -84.81
CA MET A 367 63.19 -0.70 -84.74
C MET A 367 64.51 -0.22 -85.34
N ARG A 368 64.48 0.59 -86.40
CA ARG A 368 65.70 1.13 -87.02
C ARG A 368 66.37 2.14 -86.09
N GLU A 369 67.66 1.97 -85.82
CA GLU A 369 68.47 2.97 -85.12
C GLU A 369 69.35 3.75 -86.12
N SER A 370 70.05 3.04 -86.98
CA SER A 370 70.87 3.60 -88.06
C SER A 370 70.92 2.63 -89.24
N GLU A 371 71.49 3.06 -90.37
CA GLU A 371 71.66 2.18 -91.53
C GLU A 371 72.43 0.91 -91.12
N GLY A 372 71.85 -0.25 -91.42
CA GLY A 372 72.40 -1.55 -91.05
C GLY A 372 72.39 -1.88 -89.55
N VAL A 373 71.79 -1.07 -88.67
CA VAL A 373 71.67 -1.37 -87.22
C VAL A 373 70.23 -1.20 -86.75
N TYR A 374 69.68 -2.29 -86.23
CA TYR A 374 68.29 -2.40 -85.82
C TYR A 374 68.21 -2.93 -84.39
N GLN A 375 67.17 -2.52 -83.68
CA GLN A 375 66.82 -3.05 -82.38
C GLN A 375 65.71 -4.08 -82.55
N PHE A 376 65.97 -5.31 -82.12
CA PHE A 376 65.01 -6.40 -82.06
C PHE A 376 64.75 -6.75 -80.59
N GLY A 377 63.60 -6.29 -80.07
CA GLY A 377 63.27 -6.42 -78.65
C GLY A 377 64.28 -5.68 -77.77
N SER A 378 64.99 -6.40 -76.90
CA SER A 378 66.06 -5.85 -76.06
C SER A 378 67.45 -5.87 -76.69
N LYS A 379 67.59 -6.45 -77.89
CA LYS A 379 68.90 -6.65 -78.54
C LYS A 379 69.12 -5.68 -79.68
N ARG A 380 70.34 -5.20 -79.79
CA ARG A 380 70.83 -4.41 -80.92
C ARG A 380 71.54 -5.35 -81.89
N VAL A 381 71.13 -5.35 -83.15
CA VAL A 381 71.61 -6.26 -84.19
C VAL A 381 72.07 -5.50 -85.43
N ALA A 382 73.16 -5.96 -86.03
CA ALA A 382 73.63 -5.44 -87.31
C ALA A 382 73.06 -6.29 -88.45
N VAL A 383 72.38 -5.65 -89.39
CA VAL A 383 71.67 -6.27 -90.51
C VAL A 383 72.37 -5.87 -91.80
N ARG A 384 72.60 -6.83 -92.69
CA ARG A 384 73.14 -6.59 -94.03
C ARG A 384 72.32 -7.35 -95.06
N VAL A 385 72.34 -6.87 -96.29
CA VAL A 385 71.68 -7.54 -97.43
C VAL A 385 72.75 -8.05 -98.38
N ASP A 386 72.85 -9.37 -98.53
CA ASP A 386 73.76 -10.02 -99.51
C ASP A 386 72.92 -10.77 -100.55
N LYS A 387 73.05 -10.41 -101.83
CA LYS A 387 72.32 -11.07 -102.95
C LYS A 387 70.82 -11.24 -102.65
N ASP A 388 70.17 -10.14 -102.27
CA ASP A 388 68.75 -10.07 -101.88
C ASP A 388 68.34 -10.86 -100.62
N LYS A 389 69.28 -11.48 -99.89
CA LYS A 389 69.00 -12.15 -98.62
C LYS A 389 69.40 -11.27 -97.44
N ILE A 390 68.51 -11.17 -96.46
CA ILE A 390 68.76 -10.44 -95.22
C ILE A 390 69.54 -11.35 -94.27
N ASN A 391 70.74 -10.90 -93.90
CA ASN A 391 71.64 -11.59 -92.99
C ASN A 391 71.86 -10.73 -91.73
N ILE A 392 71.72 -11.35 -90.56
CA ILE A 392 71.86 -10.69 -89.26
C ILE A 392 73.15 -11.18 -88.59
N ARG A 393 74.00 -10.23 -88.18
CA ARG A 393 75.24 -10.52 -87.47
C ARG A 393 74.94 -11.02 -86.05
N VAL A 394 75.47 -12.19 -85.71
CA VAL A 394 75.42 -12.77 -84.37
C VAL A 394 76.84 -13.13 -83.90
N GLY A 395 77.01 -13.44 -82.61
CA GLY A 395 78.32 -13.67 -81.98
C GLY A 395 79.19 -14.80 -82.58
N GLY A 396 78.66 -15.60 -83.51
CA GLY A 396 79.37 -16.67 -84.22
C GLY A 396 79.36 -16.57 -85.75
N GLY A 397 78.84 -15.49 -86.35
CA GLY A 397 78.73 -15.39 -87.81
C GLY A 397 77.55 -14.54 -88.27
N TYR A 398 76.95 -14.93 -89.40
CA TYR A 398 75.73 -14.34 -89.92
C TYR A 398 74.66 -15.42 -90.01
N LEU A 399 73.45 -15.10 -89.55
CA LEU A 399 72.26 -15.94 -89.69
C LEU A 399 71.30 -15.31 -90.68
N SER A 400 70.48 -16.13 -91.34
CA SER A 400 69.35 -15.61 -92.10
C SER A 400 68.30 -14.99 -91.17
N ILE A 401 67.49 -14.07 -91.68
CA ILE A 401 66.41 -13.44 -90.90
C ILE A 401 65.41 -14.47 -90.35
N ASP A 402 65.10 -15.53 -91.09
CA ASP A 402 64.19 -16.60 -90.64
C ASP A 402 64.76 -17.36 -89.43
N GLU A 403 66.01 -17.83 -89.54
CA GLU A 403 66.70 -18.55 -88.45
C GLU A 403 66.88 -17.66 -87.21
N PHE A 404 67.15 -16.37 -87.42
CA PHE A 404 67.27 -15.41 -86.34
C PHE A 404 65.93 -15.23 -85.59
N LEU A 405 64.82 -15.11 -86.32
CA LEU A 405 63.50 -15.01 -85.71
C LEU A 405 63.17 -16.27 -84.91
N ASP A 406 63.39 -17.46 -85.45
CA ASP A 406 63.09 -18.71 -84.73
C ASP A 406 63.92 -18.86 -83.44
N GLN A 407 65.20 -18.49 -83.47
CA GLN A 407 66.09 -18.64 -82.32
C GLN A 407 65.86 -17.58 -81.24
N TYR A 408 65.57 -16.33 -81.62
CA TYR A 408 65.56 -15.21 -80.68
C TYR A 408 64.16 -14.68 -80.34
N THR A 409 63.14 -14.93 -81.16
CA THR A 409 61.78 -14.43 -80.88
C THR A 409 61.19 -14.98 -79.58
N PRO A 410 61.26 -16.29 -79.27
CA PRO A 410 60.67 -16.82 -78.02
C PRO A 410 61.26 -16.18 -76.76
N GLY A 411 62.58 -16.01 -76.73
CA GLY A 411 63.29 -15.42 -75.58
C GLY A 411 63.07 -13.93 -75.42
N GLU A 412 62.89 -13.19 -76.53
CA GLU A 412 62.56 -11.76 -76.45
C GLU A 412 61.07 -11.55 -76.12
N LEU A 413 60.18 -12.43 -76.59
CA LEU A 413 58.75 -12.37 -76.29
C LEU A 413 58.49 -12.52 -74.78
N GLU A 414 59.17 -13.46 -74.13
CA GLU A 414 59.07 -13.65 -72.68
C GLU A 414 59.51 -12.39 -71.90
N LYS A 415 60.57 -11.70 -72.36
CA LYS A 415 61.05 -10.47 -71.73
C LYS A 415 60.07 -9.29 -71.90
N VAL A 416 59.43 -9.19 -73.06
CA VAL A 416 58.45 -8.14 -73.36
C VAL A 416 57.15 -8.36 -72.57
N GLU A 417 56.65 -9.60 -72.49
CA GLU A 417 55.46 -9.90 -71.70
C GLU A 417 55.62 -9.65 -70.20
N ARG A 418 56.84 -9.77 -69.65
CA ARG A 418 57.16 -9.40 -68.25
C ARG A 418 57.16 -7.87 -68.01
N LYS A 419 57.26 -7.06 -69.06
CA LYS A 419 57.24 -5.60 -68.99
C LYS A 419 55.86 -4.99 -69.24
N ASP A 420 54.85 -5.78 -69.60
CA ASP A 420 53.51 -5.29 -69.89
C ASP A 420 52.83 -4.74 -68.60
N PRO A 421 52.56 -3.42 -68.52
CA PRO A 421 51.94 -2.83 -67.34
C PRO A 421 50.54 -3.41 -67.05
N LEU A 422 49.80 -3.90 -68.06
CA LEU A 422 48.48 -4.51 -67.86
C LEU A 422 48.56 -5.86 -67.14
N LYS A 423 49.59 -6.67 -67.46
CA LYS A 423 49.79 -7.99 -66.84
C LYS A 423 50.26 -7.85 -65.38
N LYS A 424 51.12 -6.87 -65.10
CA LYS A 424 51.49 -6.48 -63.72
C LYS A 424 50.30 -5.97 -62.91
N PHE A 425 49.35 -5.29 -63.56
CA PHE A 425 48.15 -4.78 -62.90
C PHE A 425 47.14 -5.89 -62.63
N SER A 426 46.89 -6.79 -63.59
CA SER A 426 46.00 -7.94 -63.39
C SER A 426 46.55 -8.93 -62.36
N GLU A 427 47.87 -9.14 -62.32
CA GLU A 427 48.55 -9.95 -61.31
C GLU A 427 48.45 -9.30 -59.92
N LYS A 428 48.60 -7.97 -59.82
CA LYS A 428 48.35 -7.23 -58.57
C LYS A 428 46.89 -7.28 -58.11
N ILE A 429 45.91 -7.16 -59.01
CA ILE A 429 44.49 -7.28 -58.66
C ILE A 429 44.13 -8.71 -58.24
N ALA A 430 44.70 -9.73 -58.89
CA ALA A 430 44.50 -11.12 -58.50
C ALA A 430 45.05 -11.41 -57.09
N ILE A 431 46.22 -10.86 -56.76
CA ILE A 431 46.81 -10.92 -55.40
C ILE A 431 45.95 -10.14 -54.40
N GLN A 432 45.39 -8.98 -54.78
CA GLN A 432 44.52 -8.18 -53.92
C GLN A 432 43.16 -8.86 -53.67
N LYS A 433 42.59 -9.54 -54.67
CA LYS A 433 41.37 -10.37 -54.51
C LYS A 433 41.59 -11.60 -53.62
N THR A 434 42.79 -12.17 -53.59
CA THR A 434 43.11 -13.30 -52.68
C THR A 434 43.37 -12.85 -51.24
N ILE A 435 43.77 -11.60 -51.02
CA ILE A 435 44.02 -11.05 -49.67
C ILE A 435 42.73 -10.47 -49.04
N VAL A 436 41.82 -9.89 -49.84
CA VAL A 436 40.56 -9.31 -49.34
C VAL A 436 39.45 -10.36 -49.14
N GLY A 437 39.60 -11.58 -49.69
CA GLY A 437 38.66 -12.69 -49.48
C GLY A 437 38.79 -13.42 -48.12
N LYS A 438 39.62 -12.91 -47.21
CA LYS A 438 39.91 -13.52 -45.91
C LYS A 438 39.46 -12.64 -44.73
N GLU A 439 38.33 -11.97 -44.87
CA GLU A 439 37.58 -11.43 -43.72
C GLU A 439 36.29 -12.22 -43.50
N LEU A 440 36.29 -12.94 -42.37
CA LEU A 440 35.15 -13.12 -41.46
C LEU A 440 33.83 -13.60 -42.08
N ARG A 441 33.79 -14.88 -42.46
CA ARG A 441 32.60 -15.70 -42.20
C ARG A 441 32.74 -16.34 -40.83
N GLU A 442 32.26 -15.66 -39.79
CA GLU A 442 31.91 -16.33 -38.53
C GLU A 442 30.63 -17.13 -38.77
N SER A 443 30.80 -18.41 -39.13
CA SER A 443 29.76 -19.41 -39.02
C SER A 443 29.64 -19.81 -37.55
N SER A 444 28.49 -19.50 -36.94
CA SER A 444 28.11 -19.93 -35.60
C SER A 444 28.31 -21.44 -35.40
N PRO A 445 28.93 -21.89 -34.29
CA PRO A 445 28.94 -23.31 -33.94
C PRO A 445 27.57 -23.72 -33.42
N ILE A 446 26.81 -24.47 -34.22
CA ILE A 446 25.73 -25.31 -33.72
C ILE A 446 26.40 -26.44 -32.93
N ARG A 447 26.36 -26.33 -31.60
CA ARG A 447 26.81 -27.39 -30.69
C ARG A 447 25.58 -27.98 -30.00
N SER A 448 25.11 -29.09 -30.55
CA SER A 448 24.21 -30.02 -29.88
C SER A 448 24.84 -30.53 -28.58
N PRO A 449 24.02 -30.91 -27.60
CA PRO A 449 24.38 -32.05 -26.78
C PRO A 449 23.23 -33.06 -26.72
N GLU A 450 23.41 -34.16 -27.44
CA GLU A 450 22.89 -35.45 -27.00
C GLU A 450 23.83 -35.99 -25.91
N ARG A 451 23.30 -36.28 -24.71
CA ARG A 451 23.65 -37.47 -23.92
C ARG A 451 22.68 -37.68 -22.74
N THR A 452 21.75 -38.59 -22.98
CA THR A 452 21.33 -39.71 -22.13
C THR A 452 21.95 -39.86 -20.72
N SER A 453 21.07 -40.02 -19.72
CA SER A 453 20.89 -41.21 -18.84
C SER A 453 20.76 -40.97 -17.32
N SER A 454 19.50 -40.99 -16.85
CA SER A 454 18.95 -41.85 -15.76
C SER A 454 19.24 -41.52 -14.27
N PRO A 455 18.56 -42.15 -13.27
CA PRO A 455 17.62 -41.45 -12.38
C PRO A 455 17.88 -41.69 -10.87
N LYS A 456 17.21 -40.95 -9.97
CA LYS A 456 16.86 -41.28 -8.56
C LYS A 456 16.38 -39.99 -7.86
N ARG A 457 15.54 -39.94 -6.83
CA ARG A 457 14.50 -40.79 -6.19
C ARG A 457 14.15 -40.00 -4.91
N GLN A 458 12.85 -39.83 -4.62
CA GLN A 458 12.23 -39.57 -3.29
C GLN A 458 12.73 -38.36 -2.46
N GLN A 459 11.84 -37.41 -2.17
CA GLN A 459 10.87 -37.48 -1.05
C GLN A 459 9.66 -36.59 -1.35
#